data_AF-A0A3C0QC46-F1
#
_entry.id   AF-A0A3C0QC46-F1
#
_cell.length_a   1.000
_cell.length_b   1.000
_cell.length_c   1.000
_cell.angle_alpha   90.00
_cell.angle_beta   90.00
_cell.angle_gamma   90.00
#
_symmetry.space_group_name_H-M   'P 1'
#
loop_
_entity.id
_entity.type
_entity.pdbx_description
1 polymer ?
#
loop_
_entity_poly.entity_id
_entity_poly.type
_entity_poly.pdbx_seq_one_letter_code
_entity_poly.pdbx_strand_id
1 'polypeptide(L)'
;GYGSILSESVALTAADGYQVGNLTGSGIKVAVVDLGFTKLDNAIAAGELPADALDRAVDFTNSSLQSGTKHGTGVAEHVADMAPGAEIYYLKIGDSVDLQNAADYIADNDIQIANHSAVWANASYYDDTGPINAIFNDSHDKDGVFWAISSGNQAQKHWRGGWQDSNGNSRLDFSGTDDLMALSGTANTVSVFLNWDQYGSNNKTDLDLHIQDKDGNTVVSSSTTQSPPNNNDPAEGVSFSYDANAAPYSVYVEHSGGSTSSLDITLFSFSHNFEHAVATSSVLDPGSAHGAFTVGAVNQTAWNNANPSIRAYSSQGPTNDGRQKPDLVAPDGTSSLTYATASGTSFSSPTTAGAAALLLDENSTRTASDLGTLLRTQAIDIGVPGADGVFGYGKLQLPLINSDSDQLNNVEEITLGTDPLDADTDNDGLSDSAEVSTYDTDPLLADTDGDRLDDGYEINTYGTDPLTSNRGDLAPRGVPDGVITAGDVLLLSRFLLDDSMVATPQEIILGDLNDSGGLDVGDLVVMMRVLHGDLPLP
;
A
#
# COMPACT_ATOMS: atom_id res chain seq x y z
N GLY A 1 8.71 -0.89 9.16
CA GLY A 1 8.18 0.49 9.08
C GLY A 1 8.93 1.40 10.03
N TYR A 2 8.59 2.70 10.02
CA TYR A 2 9.37 3.71 10.74
C TYR A 2 9.07 3.71 12.25
N GLY A 3 7.79 3.67 12.60
CA GLY A 3 7.30 3.78 13.97
C GLY A 3 6.77 2.48 14.57
N SER A 4 6.08 2.63 15.71
CA SER A 4 5.49 1.51 16.45
C SER A 4 4.10 1.11 15.93
N ILE A 5 3.40 2.03 15.27
CA ILE A 5 2.10 1.76 14.65
C ILE A 5 2.33 1.52 13.17
N LEU A 6 2.54 0.25 12.83
CA LEU A 6 2.79 -0.16 11.45
C LEU A 6 1.48 -0.35 10.68
N SER A 7 1.34 0.37 9.56
CA SER A 7 0.27 0.14 8.59
C SER A 7 0.31 -1.28 8.03
N GLU A 8 -0.86 -1.94 7.96
CA GLU A 8 -1.01 -3.28 7.39
C GLU A 8 -0.63 -3.31 5.91
N SER A 9 -0.64 -2.15 5.23
CA SER A 9 -0.17 -2.02 3.84
C SER A 9 1.22 -2.62 3.62
N VAL A 10 2.11 -2.55 4.61
CA VAL A 10 3.49 -3.01 4.48
C VAL A 10 3.55 -4.51 4.18
N ALA A 11 2.96 -5.34 5.04
CA ALA A 11 2.91 -6.77 4.83
C ALA A 11 1.97 -7.17 3.67
N LEU A 12 0.82 -6.49 3.54
CA LEU A 12 -0.16 -6.81 2.50
C LEU A 12 0.34 -6.60 1.06
N THR A 13 1.40 -5.81 0.88
CA THR A 13 1.97 -5.50 -0.44
C THR A 13 3.38 -6.07 -0.65
N ALA A 14 3.87 -6.89 0.30
CA ALA A 14 5.23 -7.43 0.37
C ALA A 14 6.34 -6.36 0.48
N ALA A 15 6.04 -5.20 1.06
CA ALA A 15 7.04 -4.16 1.32
C ALA A 15 7.94 -4.50 2.52
N ASP A 16 7.46 -5.31 3.45
CA ASP A 16 8.25 -5.88 4.55
C ASP A 16 9.47 -6.66 4.04
N GLY A 17 9.30 -7.46 2.97
CA GLY A 17 10.41 -8.17 2.32
C GLY A 17 11.55 -7.24 1.90
N TYR A 18 11.25 -6.07 1.34
CA TYR A 18 12.25 -5.06 0.99
C TYR A 18 12.93 -4.49 2.25
N GLN A 19 12.12 -4.15 3.26
CA GLN A 19 12.62 -3.52 4.48
C GLN A 19 13.60 -4.41 5.25
N VAL A 20 13.32 -5.71 5.35
CA VAL A 20 14.24 -6.66 6.00
C VAL A 20 15.47 -6.94 5.13
N GLY A 21 15.33 -6.88 3.80
CA GLY A 21 16.44 -6.93 2.83
C GLY A 21 17.27 -5.65 2.75
N ASN A 22 17.14 -4.75 3.74
CA ASN A 22 17.85 -3.47 3.82
C ASN A 22 17.56 -2.49 2.65
N LEU A 23 16.46 -2.68 1.93
CA LEU A 23 15.89 -1.73 0.97
C LEU A 23 14.77 -0.97 1.68
N THR A 24 15.06 0.26 2.09
CA THR A 24 14.17 1.04 2.96
C THR A 24 13.69 2.34 2.32
N GLY A 25 14.10 2.62 1.07
CA GLY A 25 13.96 3.93 0.45
C GLY A 25 15.13 4.86 0.79
N SER A 26 16.27 4.32 1.19
CA SER A 26 17.38 5.12 1.72
C SER A 26 17.93 6.09 0.67
N GLY A 27 17.99 7.38 0.99
CA GLY A 27 18.44 8.42 0.05
C GLY A 27 17.44 8.75 -1.07
N ILE A 28 16.23 8.18 -1.04
CA ILE A 28 15.15 8.53 -1.96
C ILE A 28 14.31 9.65 -1.37
N LYS A 29 14.09 10.71 -2.14
CA LYS A 29 13.27 11.86 -1.73
C LYS A 29 11.81 11.66 -2.14
N VAL A 30 10.88 11.84 -1.21
CA VAL A 30 9.44 11.70 -1.42
C VAL A 30 8.69 12.94 -0.93
N ALA A 31 7.99 13.66 -1.80
CA ALA A 31 7.12 14.76 -1.36
C ALA A 31 5.71 14.27 -1.01
N VAL A 32 5.16 14.76 0.10
CA VAL A 32 3.74 14.70 0.40
C VAL A 32 3.18 16.11 0.20
N VAL A 33 2.36 16.28 -0.84
CA VAL A 33 1.71 17.55 -1.18
C VAL A 33 0.26 17.48 -0.71
N ASP A 34 -0.09 18.24 0.33
CA ASP A 34 -1.38 18.12 1.00
C ASP A 34 -1.94 19.47 1.46
N LEU A 35 -3.18 19.46 1.98
CA LEU A 35 -3.92 20.64 2.42
C LEU A 35 -3.59 21.04 3.88
N GLY A 36 -2.83 20.22 4.60
CA GLY A 36 -2.37 20.55 5.95
C GLY A 36 -1.69 19.41 6.69
N PHE A 37 -0.82 19.78 7.64
CA PHE A 37 0.01 18.88 8.45
C PHE A 37 -0.14 19.14 9.95
N THR A 38 -1.35 19.49 10.40
CA THR A 38 -1.58 19.59 11.84
C THR A 38 -1.27 18.25 12.51
N LYS A 39 -0.76 18.29 13.75
CA LYS A 39 -0.25 17.12 14.50
C LYS A 39 1.07 16.51 14.01
N LEU A 40 1.77 17.12 13.05
CA LEU A 40 3.09 16.66 12.63
C LEU A 40 4.06 16.49 13.83
N ASP A 41 4.12 17.48 14.73
CA ASP A 41 4.93 17.41 15.95
C ASP A 41 4.58 16.22 16.86
N ASN A 42 3.30 15.81 16.90
CA ASN A 42 2.87 14.67 17.71
C ASN A 42 3.35 13.35 17.11
N ALA A 43 3.30 13.22 15.78
CA ALA A 43 3.80 12.04 15.07
C ALA A 43 5.32 11.91 15.22
N ILE A 44 6.04 13.03 15.11
CA ILE A 44 7.49 13.09 15.36
C ILE A 44 7.81 12.68 16.81
N ALA A 45 7.11 13.27 17.79
CA ALA A 45 7.36 12.98 19.20
C ALA A 45 7.03 11.53 19.59
N ALA A 46 6.11 10.89 18.87
CA ALA A 46 5.77 9.48 19.04
C ALA A 46 6.73 8.52 18.30
N GLY A 47 7.64 9.05 17.46
CA GLY A 47 8.55 8.23 16.65
C GLY A 47 7.90 7.64 15.40
N GLU A 48 6.73 8.12 14.98
CA GLU A 48 6.03 7.67 13.77
C GLU A 48 6.48 8.43 12.51
N LEU A 49 7.24 9.52 12.69
CA LEU A 49 7.88 10.29 11.61
C LEU A 49 9.30 10.74 12.01
N PRO A 50 10.18 11.06 11.04
CA PRO A 50 11.55 11.49 11.31
C PRO A 50 11.69 12.69 12.25
N ALA A 51 12.71 12.65 13.10
CA ALA A 51 12.99 13.73 14.06
C ALA A 51 13.30 15.08 13.39
N ASP A 52 13.83 15.03 12.17
CA ASP A 52 14.17 16.15 11.30
C ASP A 52 13.06 16.48 10.29
N ALA A 53 11.86 15.89 10.41
CA ALA A 53 10.76 16.11 9.47
C ALA A 53 10.40 17.60 9.28
N LEU A 54 10.50 18.41 10.34
CA LEU A 54 10.25 19.85 10.27
C LEU A 54 11.27 20.62 9.42
N ASP A 55 12.48 20.10 9.25
CA ASP A 55 13.52 20.74 8.41
C ASP A 55 13.16 20.66 6.91
N ARG A 56 12.26 19.73 6.55
CA ARG A 56 11.78 19.45 5.18
C ARG A 56 10.33 19.87 4.97
N ALA A 57 9.77 20.68 5.85
CA ALA A 57 8.40 21.17 5.76
C ALA A 57 8.32 22.58 5.16
N VAL A 58 7.44 22.76 4.17
CA VAL A 58 7.24 24.04 3.46
C VAL A 58 5.76 24.39 3.44
N ASP A 59 5.42 25.61 3.85
CA ASP A 59 4.06 26.13 3.83
C ASP A 59 3.91 27.24 2.77
N PHE A 60 3.36 26.89 1.61
CA PHE A 60 3.11 27.84 0.53
C PHE A 60 1.92 28.78 0.83
N THR A 61 1.03 28.37 1.74
CA THR A 61 -0.19 29.12 2.08
C THR A 61 0.04 30.34 2.97
N ASN A 62 1.23 30.44 3.58
CA ASN A 62 1.57 31.43 4.60
C ASN A 62 0.60 31.44 5.82
N SER A 63 -0.05 30.32 6.10
CA SER A 63 -1.08 30.21 7.15
C SER A 63 -0.68 29.36 8.35
N SER A 64 0.61 29.02 8.47
CA SER A 64 1.20 28.05 9.41
C SER A 64 0.94 26.60 9.02
N LEU A 65 1.99 25.78 9.08
CA LEU A 65 1.92 24.32 8.89
C LEU A 65 0.95 23.63 9.87
N GLN A 66 0.77 24.22 11.06
CA GLN A 66 -0.12 23.73 12.13
C GLN A 66 -1.57 24.21 11.99
N SER A 67 -1.97 24.78 10.85
CA SER A 67 -3.36 25.11 10.54
C SER A 67 -3.93 24.22 9.43
N GLY A 68 -5.26 24.16 9.33
CA GLY A 68 -5.97 23.35 8.34
C GLY A 68 -6.30 21.97 8.89
N THR A 69 -5.84 20.93 8.19
CA THR A 69 -6.17 19.54 8.46
C THR A 69 -4.97 18.74 9.01
N LYS A 70 -5.24 17.59 9.63
CA LYS A 70 -4.22 16.59 10.01
C LYS A 70 -3.95 15.56 8.90
N HIS A 71 -4.59 15.75 7.75
CA HIS A 71 -4.63 14.78 6.66
C HIS A 71 -3.23 14.45 6.12
N GLY A 72 -2.45 15.46 5.72
CA GLY A 72 -1.09 15.27 5.24
C GLY A 72 -0.16 14.58 6.24
N THR A 73 -0.35 14.77 7.55
CA THR A 73 0.40 14.04 8.58
C THR A 73 0.12 12.53 8.49
N GLY A 74 -1.15 12.14 8.38
CA GLY A 74 -1.51 10.72 8.23
C GLY A 74 -1.07 10.12 6.90
N VAL A 75 -1.09 10.91 5.83
CA VAL A 75 -0.54 10.51 4.52
C VAL A 75 0.97 10.24 4.62
N ALA A 76 1.70 11.12 5.30
CA ALA A 76 3.14 10.97 5.49
C ALA A 76 3.50 9.76 6.37
N GLU A 77 2.70 9.43 7.40
CA GLU A 77 2.87 8.21 8.21
C GLU A 77 2.86 6.95 7.31
N HIS A 78 1.96 6.90 6.30
CA HIS A 78 1.90 5.75 5.38
C HIS A 78 3.12 5.66 4.45
N VAL A 79 3.65 6.80 4.01
CA VAL A 79 4.91 6.83 3.23
C VAL A 79 6.07 6.32 4.10
N ALA A 80 6.16 6.80 5.35
CA ALA A 80 7.21 6.40 6.28
C ALA A 80 7.14 4.91 6.67
N ASP A 81 5.93 4.36 6.80
CA ASP A 81 5.77 2.93 7.07
C ASP A 81 6.24 2.05 5.93
N MET A 82 5.92 2.44 4.70
CA MET A 82 6.30 1.72 3.49
C MET A 82 7.78 1.86 3.16
N ALA A 83 8.34 3.08 3.29
CA ALA A 83 9.72 3.39 2.98
C ALA A 83 10.38 4.15 4.15
N PRO A 84 10.77 3.45 5.23
CA PRO A 84 11.25 4.09 6.46
C PRO A 84 12.60 4.82 6.31
N GLY A 85 13.37 4.53 5.27
CA GLY A 85 14.62 5.21 4.93
C GLY A 85 14.44 6.46 4.06
N ALA A 86 13.22 6.74 3.58
CA ALA A 86 12.97 7.84 2.65
C ALA A 86 13.04 9.23 3.28
N GLU A 87 13.57 10.19 2.52
CA GLU A 87 13.56 11.61 2.85
C GLU A 87 12.21 12.23 2.46
N ILE A 88 11.25 12.22 3.37
CA ILE A 88 9.91 12.78 3.20
C ILE A 88 9.88 14.32 3.28
N TYR A 89 9.33 15.01 2.28
CA TYR A 89 9.10 16.45 2.27
C TYR A 89 7.61 16.75 2.50
N TYR A 90 7.30 17.79 3.27
CA TYR A 90 5.94 18.09 3.73
C TYR A 90 5.48 19.42 3.15
N LEU A 91 4.81 19.39 2.01
CA LEU A 91 4.48 20.57 1.21
C LEU A 91 3.01 20.92 1.37
N LYS A 92 2.71 21.99 2.12
CA LYS A 92 1.35 22.45 2.36
C LYS A 92 0.92 23.45 1.28
N ILE A 93 -0.21 23.18 0.65
CA ILE A 93 -0.81 24.01 -0.40
C ILE A 93 -2.25 24.41 -0.05
N GLY A 94 -2.73 25.51 -0.62
CA GLY A 94 -4.09 26.02 -0.41
C GLY A 94 -4.89 26.23 -1.70
N ASP A 95 -4.21 26.54 -2.80
CA ASP A 95 -4.81 26.76 -4.11
C ASP A 95 -3.92 26.23 -5.26
N SER A 96 -4.32 26.48 -6.50
CA SER A 96 -3.58 26.01 -7.68
C SER A 96 -2.24 26.72 -7.89
N VAL A 97 -2.07 27.93 -7.36
CA VAL A 97 -0.79 28.66 -7.42
C VAL A 97 0.19 28.04 -6.42
N ASP A 98 -0.28 27.74 -5.20
CA ASP A 98 0.52 27.00 -4.23
C ASP A 98 0.92 25.60 -4.74
N LEU A 99 0.00 24.93 -5.45
CA LEU A 99 0.28 23.63 -6.09
C LEU A 99 1.37 23.74 -7.17
N GLN A 100 1.33 24.77 -8.02
CA GLN A 100 2.40 25.02 -8.99
C GLN A 100 3.74 25.30 -8.27
N ASN A 101 3.73 26.14 -7.23
CA ASN A 101 4.94 26.43 -6.45
C ASN A 101 5.50 25.17 -5.77
N ALA A 102 4.65 24.24 -5.34
CA ALA A 102 5.06 22.95 -4.79
C ALA A 102 5.68 22.05 -5.86
N ALA A 103 5.13 22.01 -7.08
CA ALA A 103 5.72 21.28 -8.21
C ALA A 103 7.09 21.86 -8.60
N ASP A 104 7.22 23.18 -8.66
CA ASP A 104 8.49 23.86 -8.93
C ASP A 104 9.52 23.53 -7.83
N TYR A 105 9.10 23.53 -6.55
CA TYR A 105 9.97 23.14 -5.43
C TYR A 105 10.43 21.68 -5.52
N ILE A 106 9.56 20.77 -5.95
CA ILE A 106 9.89 19.35 -6.16
C ILE A 106 11.01 19.23 -7.20
N ALA A 107 10.87 19.92 -8.33
CA ALA A 107 11.88 19.94 -9.39
C ALA A 107 13.21 20.56 -8.90
N ASP A 108 13.15 21.72 -8.25
CA ASP A 108 14.33 22.47 -7.76
C ASP A 108 15.12 21.71 -6.67
N ASN A 109 14.52 20.72 -6.02
CA ASN A 109 15.13 19.91 -4.97
C ASN A 109 15.42 18.46 -5.39
N ASP A 110 15.33 18.15 -6.69
CA ASP A 110 15.55 16.81 -7.26
C ASP A 110 14.70 15.73 -6.57
N ILE A 111 13.45 16.03 -6.23
CA ILE A 111 12.54 15.08 -5.57
C ILE A 111 11.93 14.15 -6.64
N GLN A 112 12.18 12.85 -6.52
CA GLN A 112 11.87 11.86 -7.56
C GLN A 112 10.42 11.34 -7.49
N ILE A 113 9.83 11.34 -6.29
CA ILE A 113 8.51 10.77 -6.03
C ILE A 113 7.67 11.79 -5.29
N ALA A 114 6.41 11.92 -5.65
CA ALA A 114 5.48 12.77 -4.94
C ALA A 114 4.11 12.09 -4.77
N ASN A 115 3.47 12.36 -3.65
CA ASN A 115 2.11 11.97 -3.36
C ASN A 115 1.22 13.22 -3.29
N HIS A 116 0.05 13.15 -3.90
CA HIS A 116 -1.00 14.13 -3.67
C HIS A 116 -2.33 13.42 -3.43
N SER A 117 -2.85 13.61 -2.22
CA SER A 117 -4.04 12.92 -1.73
C SER A 117 -5.26 13.85 -1.62
N ALA A 118 -5.42 14.74 -2.58
CA ALA A 118 -6.57 15.63 -2.72
C ALA A 118 -7.05 15.70 -4.19
N VAL A 119 -8.29 16.16 -4.37
CA VAL A 119 -8.96 16.23 -5.68
C VAL A 119 -9.57 17.61 -5.92
N TRP A 120 -9.69 17.99 -7.19
CA TRP A 120 -10.11 19.31 -7.65
C TRP A 120 -11.32 19.18 -8.57
N ALA A 121 -12.42 19.83 -8.19
CA ALA A 121 -13.61 19.94 -9.04
C ALA A 121 -13.56 21.23 -9.87
N ASN A 122 -14.24 21.21 -11.02
CA ASN A 122 -14.41 22.36 -11.92
C ASN A 122 -13.09 23.00 -12.42
N ALA A 123 -11.98 22.27 -12.35
CA ALA A 123 -10.73 22.69 -12.97
C ALA A 123 -10.72 22.44 -14.49
N SER A 124 -11.42 21.39 -14.94
CA SER A 124 -11.44 20.96 -16.33
C SER A 124 -12.64 20.07 -16.62
N TYR A 125 -12.67 19.47 -17.81
CA TYR A 125 -13.62 18.41 -18.14
C TYR A 125 -13.11 17.00 -17.74
N TYR A 126 -12.08 16.88 -16.90
CA TYR A 126 -11.52 15.60 -16.43
C TYR A 126 -11.03 14.69 -17.58
N ASP A 127 -10.51 15.34 -18.61
CA ASP A 127 -10.11 14.78 -19.91
C ASP A 127 -8.64 15.11 -20.22
N ASP A 128 -7.83 15.37 -19.18
CA ASP A 128 -6.41 15.77 -19.26
C ASP A 128 -6.12 17.19 -19.76
N THR A 129 -7.12 18.00 -20.09
CA THR A 129 -6.89 19.32 -20.69
C THR A 129 -6.78 20.47 -19.68
N GLY A 130 -7.03 20.17 -18.40
CA GLY A 130 -7.12 21.12 -17.30
C GLY A 130 -5.80 21.77 -16.87
N PRO A 131 -5.86 22.98 -16.28
CA PRO A 131 -4.69 23.61 -15.68
C PRO A 131 -4.14 22.83 -14.48
N ILE A 132 -4.98 22.14 -13.71
CA ILE A 132 -4.51 21.28 -12.62
C ILE A 132 -3.73 20.09 -13.19
N ASN A 133 -4.30 19.36 -14.16
CA ASN A 133 -3.62 18.24 -14.82
C ASN A 133 -2.30 18.68 -15.47
N ALA A 134 -2.26 19.86 -16.08
CA ALA A 134 -1.05 20.41 -16.68
C ALA A 134 0.13 20.49 -15.70
N ILE A 135 -0.10 20.80 -14.42
CA ILE A 135 0.97 20.83 -13.39
C ILE A 135 1.60 19.44 -13.22
N PHE A 136 0.77 18.40 -13.08
CA PHE A 136 1.24 17.03 -12.89
C PHE A 136 1.87 16.45 -14.16
N ASN A 137 1.27 16.73 -15.32
CA ASN A 137 1.79 16.33 -16.62
C ASN A 137 3.17 16.96 -16.88
N ASP A 138 3.30 18.27 -16.67
CA ASP A 138 4.57 18.97 -16.83
C ASP A 138 5.64 18.44 -15.88
N SER A 139 5.28 18.27 -14.59
CA SER A 139 6.20 17.72 -13.59
C SER A 139 6.64 16.28 -13.90
N HIS A 140 5.74 15.45 -14.43
CA HIS A 140 6.09 14.10 -14.85
C HIS A 140 6.97 14.09 -16.11
N ASP A 141 6.53 14.77 -17.17
CA ASP A 141 7.14 14.70 -18.50
C ASP A 141 8.49 15.42 -18.58
N LYS A 142 8.64 16.54 -17.85
CA LYS A 142 9.83 17.40 -17.90
C LYS A 142 10.82 17.07 -16.78
N ASP A 143 10.31 16.88 -15.57
CA ASP A 143 11.14 16.74 -14.38
C ASP A 143 11.30 15.26 -13.96
N GLY A 144 10.53 14.35 -14.55
CA GLY A 144 10.65 12.91 -14.32
C GLY A 144 10.08 12.44 -12.99
N VAL A 145 9.14 13.18 -12.41
CA VAL A 145 8.56 12.88 -11.09
C VAL A 145 7.50 11.79 -11.20
N PHE A 146 7.58 10.78 -10.32
CA PHE A 146 6.51 9.79 -10.15
C PHE A 146 5.44 10.31 -9.18
N TRP A 147 4.26 10.64 -9.71
CA TRP A 147 3.14 11.17 -8.92
C TRP A 147 2.14 10.08 -8.55
N ALA A 148 2.14 9.64 -7.29
CA ALA A 148 1.09 8.78 -6.75
C ALA A 148 -0.13 9.61 -6.30
N ILE A 149 -1.24 9.49 -7.01
CA ILE A 149 -2.43 10.34 -6.85
C ILE A 149 -3.59 9.50 -6.35
N SER A 150 -4.36 9.98 -5.37
CA SER A 150 -5.59 9.30 -4.97
C SER A 150 -6.66 9.42 -6.07
N SER A 151 -7.40 8.34 -6.36
CA SER A 151 -8.44 8.40 -7.41
C SER A 151 -9.62 9.31 -7.04
N GLY A 152 -9.80 9.57 -5.74
CA GLY A 152 -10.94 10.29 -5.18
C GLY A 152 -11.91 9.36 -4.46
N ASN A 153 -12.78 9.97 -3.64
CA ASN A 153 -13.79 9.26 -2.85
C ASN A 153 -15.21 9.62 -3.33
N GLN A 154 -15.41 9.74 -4.64
CA GLN A 154 -16.61 10.32 -5.24
C GLN A 154 -17.52 9.36 -5.99
N ALA A 155 -17.24 8.05 -6.02
CA ALA A 155 -18.06 7.12 -6.81
C ALA A 155 -19.56 7.11 -6.43
N GLN A 156 -19.90 7.35 -5.15
CA GLN A 156 -21.31 7.48 -4.70
C GLN A 156 -21.81 8.94 -4.70
N LYS A 157 -20.95 9.88 -5.07
CA LYS A 157 -21.18 11.33 -5.03
C LYS A 157 -20.94 11.96 -6.40
N HIS A 158 -21.06 11.16 -7.44
CA HIS A 158 -20.83 11.53 -8.83
C HIS A 158 -22.03 11.13 -9.67
N TRP A 159 -22.37 11.96 -10.65
CA TRP A 159 -23.31 11.64 -11.71
C TRP A 159 -22.75 12.17 -13.02
N ARG A 160 -22.83 11.38 -14.10
CA ARG A 160 -22.52 11.84 -15.45
C ARG A 160 -23.57 11.33 -16.42
N GLY A 161 -23.98 12.19 -17.34
CA GLY A 161 -24.96 11.84 -18.35
C GLY A 161 -25.23 12.99 -19.32
N GLY A 162 -25.92 12.66 -20.42
CA GLY A 162 -26.30 13.66 -21.40
C GLY A 162 -27.49 14.51 -20.96
N TRP A 163 -27.60 15.75 -21.45
CA TRP A 163 -28.78 16.58 -21.22
C TRP A 163 -30.05 15.91 -21.77
N GLN A 164 -31.03 15.71 -20.89
CA GLN A 164 -32.37 15.25 -21.23
C GLN A 164 -33.39 16.14 -20.51
N ASP A 165 -34.42 16.57 -21.24
CA ASP A 165 -35.57 17.31 -20.72
C ASP A 165 -36.83 16.76 -21.42
N SER A 166 -37.29 15.61 -20.94
CA SER A 166 -38.38 14.84 -21.55
C SER A 166 -39.74 15.45 -21.28
N ASN A 167 -39.85 16.25 -20.22
CA ASN A 167 -41.10 16.88 -19.79
C ASN A 167 -41.20 18.36 -20.23
N GLY A 168 -40.13 18.94 -20.79
CA GLY A 168 -40.07 20.29 -21.35
C GLY A 168 -40.02 21.40 -20.30
N ASN A 169 -39.59 21.10 -19.07
CA ASN A 169 -39.55 22.06 -17.96
C ASN A 169 -38.21 22.83 -17.87
N SER A 170 -37.32 22.66 -18.85
CA SER A 170 -35.99 23.27 -18.91
C SER A 170 -35.06 22.82 -17.78
N ARG A 171 -35.28 21.63 -17.21
CA ARG A 171 -34.40 21.02 -16.22
C ARG A 171 -33.86 19.69 -16.69
N LEU A 172 -32.69 19.35 -16.15
CA LEU A 172 -32.03 18.07 -16.42
C LEU A 172 -32.78 16.92 -15.76
N ASP A 173 -33.23 15.94 -16.55
CA ASP A 173 -33.73 14.66 -16.06
C ASP A 173 -32.53 13.76 -15.66
N PHE A 174 -32.33 13.53 -14.36
CA PHE A 174 -31.28 12.64 -13.86
C PHE A 174 -31.61 11.15 -14.07
N SER A 175 -32.90 10.81 -14.04
CA SER A 175 -33.42 9.46 -14.28
C SER A 175 -34.87 9.50 -14.74
N GLY A 176 -35.15 9.07 -15.97
CA GLY A 176 -36.51 9.09 -16.54
C GLY A 176 -37.02 10.52 -16.73
N THR A 177 -37.88 10.99 -15.83
CA THR A 177 -38.39 12.38 -15.79
C THR A 177 -38.14 13.06 -14.45
N ASP A 178 -37.26 12.47 -13.63
CA ASP A 178 -36.89 12.98 -12.32
C ASP A 178 -35.83 14.07 -12.46
N ASP A 179 -36.23 15.31 -12.19
CA ASP A 179 -35.40 16.51 -12.29
C ASP A 179 -34.75 16.89 -10.95
N LEU A 180 -34.92 16.05 -9.91
CA LEU A 180 -34.38 16.26 -8.58
C LEU A 180 -33.42 15.14 -8.20
N MET A 181 -32.16 15.49 -7.91
CA MET A 181 -31.19 14.56 -7.34
C MET A 181 -31.18 14.70 -5.81
N ALA A 182 -31.79 13.74 -5.09
CA ALA A 182 -31.74 13.78 -3.63
C ALA A 182 -30.31 13.58 -3.08
N LEU A 183 -29.99 14.31 -2.01
CA LEU A 183 -28.72 14.24 -1.30
C LEU A 183 -28.88 13.46 0.01
N SER A 184 -27.92 12.57 0.28
CA SER A 184 -27.86 11.82 1.55
C SER A 184 -26.47 11.89 2.18
N GLY A 185 -26.42 12.11 3.49
CA GLY A 185 -25.16 12.29 4.21
C GLY A 185 -25.36 13.02 5.53
N THR A 186 -24.28 13.18 6.29
CA THR A 186 -24.29 13.80 7.62
C THR A 186 -23.24 14.89 7.77
N ALA A 187 -22.60 15.30 6.68
CA ALA A 187 -21.57 16.33 6.72
C ALA A 187 -22.20 17.70 7.02
N ASN A 188 -21.53 18.50 7.85
CA ASN A 188 -22.01 19.83 8.24
C ASN A 188 -22.01 20.86 7.09
N THR A 189 -21.37 20.52 5.97
CA THR A 189 -21.29 21.36 4.79
C THR A 189 -21.74 20.53 3.60
N VAL A 190 -22.62 21.09 2.79
CA VAL A 190 -23.01 20.55 1.50
C VAL A 190 -22.27 21.33 0.43
N SER A 191 -21.58 20.63 -0.45
CA SER A 191 -20.87 21.21 -1.60
C SER A 191 -21.17 20.37 -2.82
N VAL A 192 -21.63 21.02 -3.89
CA VAL A 192 -21.97 20.39 -5.17
C VAL A 192 -21.39 21.24 -6.29
N PHE A 193 -20.80 20.56 -7.27
CA PHE A 193 -20.13 21.12 -8.43
C PHE A 193 -20.71 20.49 -9.69
N LEU A 194 -20.94 21.31 -10.70
CA LEU A 194 -21.48 20.97 -12.01
C LEU A 194 -20.47 21.43 -13.06
N ASN A 195 -20.23 20.63 -14.09
CA ASN A 195 -19.57 21.07 -15.32
C ASN A 195 -20.06 20.28 -16.55
N TRP A 196 -19.73 20.77 -17.76
CA TRP A 196 -20.07 20.11 -19.02
C TRP A 196 -19.00 20.31 -20.11
N ASP A 197 -19.10 19.54 -21.20
CA ASP A 197 -18.08 19.29 -22.23
C ASP A 197 -17.73 20.47 -23.17
N GLN A 198 -18.06 21.71 -22.80
CA GLN A 198 -17.87 22.90 -23.64
C GLN A 198 -16.68 23.78 -23.22
N TYR A 199 -15.66 23.20 -22.58
CA TYR A 199 -14.44 23.92 -22.18
C TYR A 199 -13.72 24.45 -23.43
N GLY A 200 -13.22 25.69 -23.36
CA GLY A 200 -12.59 26.38 -24.50
C GLY A 200 -13.52 26.75 -25.68
N SER A 201 -14.81 26.39 -25.64
CA SER A 201 -15.79 26.77 -26.67
C SER A 201 -16.19 28.25 -26.57
N ASN A 202 -16.52 28.89 -27.68
CA ASN A 202 -17.10 30.24 -27.72
C ASN A 202 -18.64 30.24 -27.81
N ASN A 203 -19.26 29.06 -27.85
CA ASN A 203 -20.72 28.88 -27.91
C ASN A 203 -21.16 27.94 -26.78
N LYS A 204 -21.03 28.44 -25.56
CA LYS A 204 -21.37 27.71 -24.33
C LYS A 204 -22.86 27.81 -24.02
N THR A 205 -23.43 26.73 -23.52
CA THR A 205 -24.74 26.69 -22.86
C THR A 205 -24.65 27.42 -21.52
N ASP A 206 -25.77 27.98 -21.07
CA ASP A 206 -25.95 28.55 -19.74
C ASP A 206 -26.75 27.56 -18.90
N LEU A 207 -26.11 26.93 -17.91
CA LEU A 207 -26.74 26.00 -16.99
C LEU A 207 -26.55 26.51 -15.56
N ASP A 208 -27.63 26.57 -14.80
CA ASP A 208 -27.63 27.04 -13.42
C ASP A 208 -27.78 25.86 -12.45
N LEU A 209 -27.02 25.89 -11.36
CA LEU A 209 -27.02 24.85 -10.33
C LEU A 209 -27.80 25.33 -9.10
N HIS A 210 -28.76 24.54 -8.66
CA HIS A 210 -29.59 24.87 -7.50
C HIS A 210 -29.64 23.73 -6.49
N ILE A 211 -29.78 24.08 -5.21
CA ILE A 211 -30.14 23.15 -4.14
C ILE A 211 -31.39 23.66 -3.44
N GLN A 212 -32.37 22.78 -3.28
CA GLN A 212 -33.63 23.04 -2.57
C GLN A 212 -33.76 22.21 -1.29
N ASP A 213 -34.54 22.73 -0.33
CA ASP A 213 -34.91 22.04 0.91
C ASP A 213 -36.12 21.10 0.75
N LYS A 214 -36.53 20.45 1.85
CA LYS A 214 -37.67 19.53 1.90
C LYS A 214 -39.02 20.16 1.52
N ASP A 215 -39.12 21.48 1.61
CA ASP A 215 -40.34 22.25 1.31
C ASP A 215 -40.28 22.81 -0.12
N GLY A 216 -39.20 22.55 -0.87
CA GLY A 216 -38.99 22.99 -2.25
C GLY A 216 -38.43 24.41 -2.37
N ASN A 217 -37.95 25.02 -1.28
CA ASN A 217 -37.35 26.35 -1.34
C ASN A 217 -35.89 26.24 -1.75
N THR A 218 -35.43 27.06 -2.70
CA THR A 218 -34.00 27.17 -3.04
C THR A 218 -33.22 27.71 -1.84
N VAL A 219 -32.24 26.93 -1.39
CA VAL A 219 -31.35 27.24 -0.27
C VAL A 219 -30.11 27.98 -0.77
N VAL A 220 -29.57 27.52 -1.89
CA VAL A 220 -28.41 28.11 -2.56
C VAL A 220 -28.49 27.82 -4.05
N SER A 221 -27.94 28.71 -4.86
CA SER A 221 -27.78 28.51 -6.29
C SER A 221 -26.52 29.20 -6.80
N SER A 222 -26.04 28.75 -7.95
CA SER A 222 -25.04 29.44 -8.74
C SER A 222 -25.58 29.59 -10.16
N SER A 223 -25.62 30.84 -10.63
CA SER A 223 -26.23 31.23 -11.90
C SER A 223 -25.31 32.18 -12.67
N THR A 224 -24.04 31.81 -12.75
CA THR A 224 -22.99 32.60 -13.38
C THR A 224 -23.14 32.45 -14.88
N THR A 225 -23.31 33.52 -15.67
CA THR A 225 -23.54 33.29 -17.11
C THR A 225 -22.29 32.77 -17.84
N GLN A 226 -22.38 31.64 -18.54
CA GLN A 226 -21.30 31.07 -19.39
C GLN A 226 -21.42 31.44 -20.86
N SER A 227 -22.61 31.82 -21.33
CA SER A 227 -22.82 32.28 -22.71
C SER A 227 -22.10 33.61 -23.02
N PRO A 228 -21.82 33.93 -24.31
CA PRO A 228 -21.32 35.25 -24.70
C PRO A 228 -22.21 36.40 -24.19
N PRO A 229 -21.62 37.51 -23.71
CA PRO A 229 -20.21 37.89 -23.81
C PRO A 229 -19.32 37.44 -22.64
N ASN A 230 -19.86 36.82 -21.58
CA ASN A 230 -19.10 36.50 -20.37
C ASN A 230 -18.11 35.36 -20.61
N ASN A 231 -18.54 34.32 -21.33
CA ASN A 231 -17.71 33.18 -21.76
C ASN A 231 -16.96 32.46 -20.62
N ASN A 232 -17.50 32.49 -19.39
CA ASN A 232 -16.97 31.78 -18.24
C ASN A 232 -16.89 30.27 -18.49
N ASP A 233 -16.02 29.56 -17.78
CA ASP A 233 -15.91 28.11 -17.92
C ASP A 233 -17.26 27.41 -17.68
N PRO A 234 -17.55 26.31 -18.41
CA PRO A 234 -18.81 25.58 -18.36
C PRO A 234 -18.96 24.82 -17.04
N ALA A 235 -19.09 25.57 -15.96
CA ALA A 235 -19.04 25.08 -14.59
C ALA A 235 -19.85 25.95 -13.64
N GLU A 236 -20.46 25.31 -12.66
CA GLU A 236 -21.15 25.92 -11.52
C GLU A 236 -20.77 25.23 -10.22
N GLY A 237 -20.79 25.96 -9.11
CA GLY A 237 -20.44 25.39 -7.80
C GLY A 237 -21.16 26.10 -6.67
N VAL A 238 -21.71 25.33 -5.75
CA VAL A 238 -22.40 25.85 -4.57
C VAL A 238 -21.88 25.19 -3.31
N SER A 239 -21.88 25.93 -2.20
CA SER A 239 -21.58 25.40 -0.88
C SER A 239 -22.37 26.13 0.21
N PHE A 240 -22.93 25.38 1.15
CA PHE A 240 -23.68 25.94 2.28
C PHE A 240 -23.60 25.06 3.53
N SER A 241 -23.96 25.62 4.69
CA SER A 241 -24.01 24.87 5.96
C SER A 241 -25.29 24.03 6.04
N TYR A 242 -25.14 22.75 6.35
CA TYR A 242 -26.25 21.81 6.48
C TYR A 242 -27.15 22.15 7.67
N ASP A 243 -28.47 22.19 7.46
CA ASP A 243 -29.49 22.31 8.52
C ASP A 243 -30.39 21.07 8.52
N ALA A 244 -30.30 20.29 9.59
CA ALA A 244 -31.10 19.08 9.76
C ALA A 244 -32.61 19.32 9.76
N ASN A 245 -33.09 20.53 10.05
CA ASN A 245 -34.51 20.86 10.04
C ASN A 245 -35.06 21.15 8.64
N ALA A 246 -34.19 21.48 7.69
CA ALA A 246 -34.53 21.76 6.30
C ALA A 246 -34.32 20.55 5.37
N ALA A 247 -33.59 19.52 5.84
CA ALA A 247 -33.36 18.28 5.11
C ALA A 247 -34.66 17.45 4.91
N PRO A 248 -34.74 16.58 3.87
CA PRO A 248 -33.70 16.31 2.87
C PRO A 248 -33.52 17.47 1.88
N TYR A 249 -32.32 17.53 1.28
CA TYR A 249 -32.00 18.48 0.22
C TYR A 249 -31.96 17.75 -1.13
N SER A 250 -32.29 18.46 -2.20
CA SER A 250 -32.17 17.96 -3.58
C SER A 250 -31.49 18.98 -4.49
N VAL A 251 -30.68 18.49 -5.43
CA VAL A 251 -30.05 19.29 -6.48
C VAL A 251 -30.96 19.29 -7.71
N TYR A 252 -31.04 20.42 -8.41
CA TYR A 252 -31.54 20.46 -9.79
C TYR A 252 -30.66 21.37 -10.65
N VAL A 253 -30.64 21.09 -11.95
CA VAL A 253 -29.90 21.88 -12.95
C VAL A 253 -30.91 22.46 -13.93
N GLU A 254 -30.87 23.78 -14.13
CA GLU A 254 -31.80 24.53 -14.97
C GLU A 254 -31.09 25.10 -16.20
N HIS A 255 -31.73 25.04 -17.36
CA HIS A 255 -31.23 25.62 -18.60
C HIS A 255 -31.66 27.07 -18.74
N SER A 256 -30.68 27.98 -18.76
CA SER A 256 -30.91 29.43 -18.82
C SER A 256 -30.68 30.02 -20.23
N GLY A 257 -29.96 29.31 -21.11
CA GLY A 257 -29.67 29.79 -22.45
C GLY A 257 -28.69 28.93 -23.26
N GLY A 258 -28.56 29.19 -24.55
CA GLY A 258 -27.69 28.41 -25.45
C GLY A 258 -28.27 27.06 -25.87
N SER A 259 -27.47 26.24 -26.57
CA SER A 259 -27.93 24.97 -27.15
C SER A 259 -27.57 23.78 -26.26
N THR A 260 -28.57 23.02 -25.83
CA THR A 260 -28.38 21.79 -25.03
C THR A 260 -28.10 20.53 -25.87
N SER A 261 -27.94 20.69 -27.19
CA SER A 261 -27.73 19.54 -28.08
C SER A 261 -26.38 18.89 -27.81
N SER A 262 -26.42 17.59 -27.51
CA SER A 262 -25.24 16.74 -27.29
C SER A 262 -24.37 17.13 -26.09
N LEU A 263 -24.91 17.87 -25.12
CA LEU A 263 -24.20 18.13 -23.87
C LEU A 263 -23.96 16.85 -23.09
N ASP A 264 -22.74 16.70 -22.59
CA ASP A 264 -22.35 15.71 -21.59
C ASP A 264 -22.01 16.43 -20.29
N ILE A 265 -22.70 16.05 -19.22
CA ILE A 265 -22.80 16.82 -17.98
C ILE A 265 -22.30 15.95 -16.84
N THR A 266 -21.53 16.56 -15.96
CA THR A 266 -20.98 15.89 -14.79
C THR A 266 -21.29 16.69 -13.52
N LEU A 267 -21.74 15.98 -12.48
CA LEU A 267 -21.93 16.51 -11.13
C LEU A 267 -21.04 15.76 -10.15
N PHE A 268 -20.49 16.52 -9.21
CA PHE A 268 -19.77 15.99 -8.05
C PHE A 268 -20.30 16.62 -6.77
N SER A 269 -20.44 15.82 -5.71
CA SER A 269 -20.53 16.32 -4.35
C SER A 269 -19.31 15.91 -3.56
N PHE A 270 -18.78 16.80 -2.73
CA PHE A 270 -17.63 16.46 -1.87
C PHE A 270 -18.07 15.87 -0.53
N SER A 271 -19.36 15.91 -0.22
CA SER A 271 -19.86 15.74 1.15
C SER A 271 -21.04 14.76 1.24
N HIS A 272 -21.91 14.70 0.24
CA HIS A 272 -23.17 13.95 0.27
C HIS A 272 -23.28 13.02 -0.93
N ASN A 273 -23.89 11.85 -0.74
CA ASN A 273 -24.14 10.89 -1.80
C ASN A 273 -25.37 11.29 -2.62
N PHE A 274 -25.35 10.92 -3.90
CA PHE A 274 -26.42 11.13 -4.86
C PHE A 274 -27.38 9.94 -4.92
N GLU A 275 -28.67 10.19 -5.07
CA GLU A 275 -29.70 9.17 -5.27
C GLU A 275 -29.42 8.32 -6.52
N HIS A 276 -29.15 8.97 -7.65
CA HIS A 276 -28.88 8.31 -8.93
C HIS A 276 -27.37 8.24 -9.22
N ALA A 277 -26.53 8.00 -8.20
CA ALA A 277 -25.08 8.03 -8.36
C ALA A 277 -24.57 7.09 -9.48
N VAL A 278 -23.62 7.58 -10.28
CA VAL A 278 -22.94 6.85 -11.34
C VAL A 278 -21.47 6.73 -10.96
N ALA A 279 -20.99 5.51 -10.70
CA ALA A 279 -19.60 5.31 -10.27
C ALA A 279 -18.59 5.51 -11.40
N THR A 280 -18.93 5.10 -12.63
CA THR A 280 -18.07 5.23 -13.82
C THR A 280 -17.76 6.69 -14.12
N SER A 281 -16.52 6.97 -14.52
CA SER A 281 -16.00 8.31 -14.81
C SER A 281 -16.03 9.30 -13.64
N SER A 282 -15.90 8.81 -12.41
CA SER A 282 -15.86 9.62 -11.19
C SER A 282 -14.45 10.04 -10.76
N VAL A 283 -13.43 9.78 -11.60
CA VAL A 283 -12.05 10.24 -11.37
C VAL A 283 -11.95 11.73 -11.70
N LEU A 284 -11.51 12.50 -10.71
CA LEU A 284 -11.34 13.96 -10.80
C LEU A 284 -9.89 14.33 -11.13
N ASP A 285 -9.64 15.62 -11.33
CA ASP A 285 -8.29 16.16 -11.36
C ASP A 285 -7.66 16.07 -9.96
N PRO A 286 -6.37 15.72 -9.83
CA PRO A 286 -5.42 15.41 -10.91
C PRO A 286 -5.36 13.92 -11.29
N GLY A 287 -6.22 13.07 -10.72
CA GLY A 287 -6.24 11.63 -11.04
C GLY A 287 -6.56 11.33 -12.52
N SER A 288 -7.12 12.29 -13.25
CA SER A 288 -7.35 12.21 -14.70
C SER A 288 -6.11 12.59 -15.54
N ALA A 289 -5.05 13.14 -14.95
CA ALA A 289 -3.84 13.52 -15.65
C ALA A 289 -3.08 12.29 -16.21
N HIS A 290 -2.42 12.40 -17.36
CA HIS A 290 -1.57 11.28 -17.84
C HIS A 290 -0.28 11.12 -17.03
N GLY A 291 0.25 12.21 -16.48
CA GLY A 291 1.41 12.20 -15.57
C GLY A 291 1.09 11.70 -14.17
N ALA A 292 -0.20 11.52 -13.83
CA ALA A 292 -0.63 10.95 -12.56
C ALA A 292 -0.60 9.41 -12.62
N PHE A 293 -0.07 8.78 -11.58
CA PHE A 293 -0.28 7.37 -11.27
C PHE A 293 -1.41 7.25 -10.25
N THR A 294 -2.62 6.96 -10.72
CA THR A 294 -3.86 7.11 -9.97
C THR A 294 -4.20 5.84 -9.20
N VAL A 295 -4.52 5.96 -7.92
CA VAL A 295 -4.64 4.82 -7.00
C VAL A 295 -6.03 4.76 -6.38
N GLY A 296 -6.75 3.68 -6.64
CA GLY A 296 -8.02 3.35 -5.98
C GLY A 296 -7.82 2.59 -4.66
N ALA A 297 -8.92 2.27 -3.98
CA ALA A 297 -8.88 1.70 -2.63
C ALA A 297 -9.64 0.37 -2.50
N VAL A 298 -9.03 -0.59 -1.80
CA VAL A 298 -9.65 -1.83 -1.32
C VAL A 298 -9.39 -1.95 0.18
N ASN A 299 -10.40 -2.42 0.94
CA ASN A 299 -10.25 -2.57 2.38
C ASN A 299 -9.18 -3.62 2.73
N GLN A 300 -8.29 -3.31 3.67
CA GLN A 300 -7.22 -4.19 4.12
C GLN A 300 -7.71 -5.58 4.57
N THR A 301 -8.88 -5.67 5.23
CA THR A 301 -9.41 -6.95 5.71
C THR A 301 -9.87 -7.88 4.59
N ALA A 302 -10.14 -7.32 3.40
CA ALA A 302 -10.52 -8.06 2.21
C ALA A 302 -9.33 -8.28 1.26
N TRP A 303 -8.16 -7.74 1.54
CA TRP A 303 -7.05 -7.68 0.60
C TRP A 303 -6.60 -9.04 0.09
N ASN A 304 -6.54 -10.04 0.96
CA ASN A 304 -6.13 -11.41 0.62
C ASN A 304 -7.22 -12.23 -0.10
N ASN A 305 -8.42 -11.67 -0.29
CA ASN A 305 -9.43 -12.31 -1.13
C ASN A 305 -8.95 -12.33 -2.59
N ALA A 306 -9.27 -13.42 -3.30
CA ALA A 306 -8.93 -13.56 -4.71
C ALA A 306 -9.55 -12.46 -5.58
N ASN A 307 -10.77 -12.02 -5.26
CA ASN A 307 -11.46 -10.91 -5.90
C ASN A 307 -12.18 -10.06 -4.84
N PRO A 308 -11.50 -9.10 -4.21
CA PRO A 308 -12.13 -8.22 -3.24
C PRO A 308 -13.05 -7.21 -3.92
N SER A 309 -14.05 -6.73 -3.17
CA SER A 309 -14.83 -5.58 -3.61
C SER A 309 -14.03 -4.29 -3.49
N ILE A 310 -14.13 -3.43 -4.50
CA ILE A 310 -13.66 -2.05 -4.43
C ILE A 310 -14.38 -1.31 -3.28
N ARG A 311 -13.71 -0.36 -2.62
CA ARG A 311 -14.39 0.54 -1.67
C ARG A 311 -15.49 1.30 -2.42
N ALA A 312 -16.70 1.33 -1.87
CA ALA A 312 -17.86 1.92 -2.54
C ALA A 312 -17.66 3.38 -2.97
N TYR A 313 -16.84 4.15 -2.23
CA TYR A 313 -16.51 5.53 -2.57
C TYR A 313 -15.36 5.69 -3.57
N SER A 314 -14.54 4.67 -3.78
CA SER A 314 -13.32 4.78 -4.60
C SER A 314 -13.72 5.14 -6.02
N SER A 315 -13.28 6.30 -6.48
CA SER A 315 -13.59 6.78 -7.81
C SER A 315 -13.08 5.82 -8.88
N GLN A 316 -13.87 5.68 -9.95
CA GLN A 316 -13.69 4.72 -11.04
C GLN A 316 -13.63 5.47 -12.37
N GLY A 317 -12.79 4.99 -13.28
CA GLY A 317 -12.71 5.52 -14.64
C GLY A 317 -13.80 4.94 -15.56
N PRO A 318 -13.56 5.02 -16.88
CA PRO A 318 -12.45 5.72 -17.50
C PRO A 318 -12.50 7.23 -17.25
N THR A 319 -11.44 7.97 -17.57
CA THR A 319 -11.48 9.44 -17.64
C THR A 319 -12.49 9.90 -18.70
N ASN A 320 -12.80 11.20 -18.74
CA ASN A 320 -13.81 11.70 -19.68
C ASN A 320 -13.40 11.56 -21.16
N ASP A 321 -12.11 11.44 -21.46
CA ASP A 321 -11.54 11.10 -22.77
C ASP A 321 -11.30 9.60 -23.00
N GLY A 322 -11.66 8.73 -22.04
CA GLY A 322 -11.68 7.28 -22.23
C GLY A 322 -10.43 6.51 -21.78
N ARG A 323 -9.42 7.17 -21.20
CA ARG A 323 -8.25 6.49 -20.61
C ARG A 323 -8.67 5.68 -19.39
N GLN A 324 -8.10 4.50 -19.24
CA GLN A 324 -8.37 3.65 -18.08
C GLN A 324 -7.67 4.23 -16.84
N LYS A 325 -8.48 4.49 -15.81
CA LYS A 325 -8.06 4.92 -14.47
C LYS A 325 -9.00 4.24 -13.45
N PRO A 326 -8.58 3.98 -12.20
CA PRO A 326 -7.22 4.16 -11.67
C PRO A 326 -6.18 3.27 -12.37
N ASP A 327 -4.89 3.50 -12.13
CA ASP A 327 -3.81 2.63 -12.61
C ASP A 327 -3.75 1.31 -11.84
N LEU A 328 -4.01 1.34 -10.53
CA LEU A 328 -4.17 0.16 -9.69
C LEU A 328 -4.94 0.52 -8.43
N VAL A 329 -5.17 -0.46 -7.56
CA VAL A 329 -5.69 -0.25 -6.21
C VAL A 329 -4.65 -0.63 -5.16
N ALA A 330 -4.68 0.06 -4.02
CA ALA A 330 -3.87 -0.26 -2.84
C ALA A 330 -4.76 -0.38 -1.59
N PRO A 331 -4.24 -0.96 -0.48
CA PRO A 331 -5.02 -1.12 0.74
C PRO A 331 -5.48 0.23 1.31
N ASP A 332 -6.60 0.22 2.02
CA ASP A 332 -7.02 1.27 2.93
C ASP A 332 -7.73 0.70 4.16
N GLY A 333 -8.13 1.56 5.09
CA GLY A 333 -8.63 1.12 6.39
C GLY A 333 -7.51 0.59 7.29
N THR A 334 -6.31 1.15 7.11
CA THR A 334 -5.07 0.73 7.76
C THR A 334 -4.78 1.54 9.02
N SER A 335 -3.94 0.98 9.88
CA SER A 335 -3.54 1.59 11.13
C SER A 335 -2.62 2.80 10.92
N SER A 336 -2.78 3.84 11.74
CA SER A 336 -1.87 5.00 11.82
C SER A 336 -2.09 5.74 13.13
N LEU A 337 -1.09 6.45 13.64
CA LEU A 337 -1.26 7.24 14.85
C LEU A 337 -2.27 8.38 14.65
N THR A 338 -2.23 9.06 13.52
CA THR A 338 -3.03 10.27 13.29
C THR A 338 -4.53 9.96 13.18
N TYR A 339 -4.90 8.80 12.63
CA TYR A 339 -6.30 8.41 12.37
C TYR A 339 -6.80 7.20 13.16
N ALA A 340 -5.94 6.44 13.84
CA ALA A 340 -6.20 5.09 14.38
C ALA A 340 -6.57 4.07 13.29
N THR A 341 -7.53 4.40 12.42
CA THR A 341 -7.86 3.68 11.19
C THR A 341 -8.04 4.69 10.06
N ALA A 342 -7.12 4.70 9.11
CA ALA A 342 -7.08 5.61 7.98
C ALA A 342 -7.81 5.00 6.78
N SER A 343 -8.95 5.56 6.40
CA SER A 343 -9.79 5.08 5.28
C SER A 343 -9.93 6.14 4.20
N GLY A 344 -9.82 5.73 2.94
CA GLY A 344 -9.91 6.61 1.77
C GLY A 344 -8.80 6.31 0.78
N THR A 345 -9.03 6.65 -0.50
CA THR A 345 -7.98 6.57 -1.53
C THR A 345 -6.75 7.42 -1.20
N SER A 346 -6.92 8.43 -0.34
CA SER A 346 -5.85 9.22 0.29
C SER A 346 -4.85 8.43 1.12
N PHE A 347 -5.17 7.21 1.56
CA PHE A 347 -4.25 6.33 2.31
C PHE A 347 -3.75 5.15 1.46
N SER A 348 -4.43 4.88 0.34
CA SER A 348 -3.97 3.97 -0.70
C SER A 348 -2.85 4.58 -1.55
N SER A 349 -2.99 5.84 -1.99
CA SER A 349 -1.96 6.50 -2.81
C SER A 349 -0.58 6.67 -2.13
N PRO A 350 -0.44 7.03 -0.82
CA PRO A 350 0.87 7.07 -0.18
C PRO A 350 1.49 5.68 -0.02
N THR A 351 0.67 4.64 0.08
CA THR A 351 1.17 3.25 0.05
C THR A 351 1.92 2.99 -1.26
N THR A 352 1.33 3.40 -2.40
CA THR A 352 1.99 3.30 -3.71
C THR A 352 3.22 4.21 -3.85
N ALA A 353 3.21 5.41 -3.25
CA ALA A 353 4.39 6.28 -3.22
C ALA A 353 5.57 5.63 -2.49
N GLY A 354 5.32 5.01 -1.34
CA GLY A 354 6.33 4.27 -0.59
C GLY A 354 6.82 3.03 -1.34
N ALA A 355 5.92 2.27 -1.97
CA ALA A 355 6.29 1.16 -2.84
C ALA A 355 7.21 1.60 -4.00
N ALA A 356 6.91 2.74 -4.63
CA ALA A 356 7.77 3.32 -5.66
C ALA A 356 9.15 3.73 -5.11
N ALA A 357 9.23 4.19 -3.86
CA ALA A 357 10.50 4.54 -3.22
C ALA A 357 11.37 3.31 -2.94
N LEU A 358 10.77 2.19 -2.50
CA LEU A 358 11.48 0.91 -2.34
C LEU A 358 12.02 0.38 -3.67
N LEU A 359 11.21 0.44 -4.73
CA LEU A 359 11.65 0.06 -6.08
C LEU A 359 12.75 1.00 -6.61
N LEU A 360 12.75 2.27 -6.23
CA LEU A 360 13.81 3.18 -6.67
C LEU A 360 15.11 2.96 -5.87
N ASP A 361 15.02 2.56 -4.61
CA ASP A 361 16.18 2.14 -3.79
C ASP A 361 16.83 0.86 -4.37
N GLU A 362 16.02 -0.13 -4.74
CA GLU A 362 16.47 -1.38 -5.39
C GLU A 362 17.23 -1.11 -6.71
N ASN A 363 16.78 -0.12 -7.49
CA ASN A 363 17.47 0.31 -8.70
C ASN A 363 17.28 1.81 -8.97
N SER A 364 18.29 2.59 -8.61
CA SER A 364 18.27 4.04 -8.69
C SER A 364 18.27 4.61 -10.11
N THR A 365 18.36 3.77 -11.16
CA THR A 365 18.29 4.25 -12.56
C THR A 365 16.88 4.25 -13.14
N ARG A 366 15.88 3.77 -12.39
CA ARG A 366 14.49 3.72 -12.87
C ARG A 366 13.93 5.14 -13.02
N THR A 367 13.30 5.39 -14.16
CA THR A 367 12.50 6.62 -14.38
C THR A 367 11.11 6.49 -13.76
N ALA A 368 10.38 7.60 -13.63
CA ALA A 368 8.97 7.55 -13.23
C ALA A 368 8.12 6.64 -14.15
N SER A 369 8.40 6.62 -15.45
CA SER A 369 7.71 5.72 -16.38
C SER A 369 8.05 4.25 -16.15
N ASP A 370 9.30 3.95 -15.77
CA ASP A 370 9.72 2.58 -15.43
C ASP A 370 9.03 2.10 -14.14
N LEU A 371 8.97 2.96 -13.12
CA LEU A 371 8.24 2.69 -11.87
C LEU A 371 6.76 2.43 -12.14
N GLY A 372 6.10 3.29 -12.92
CA GLY A 372 4.69 3.10 -13.28
C GLY A 372 4.44 1.83 -14.09
N THR A 373 5.35 1.48 -15.01
CA THR A 373 5.27 0.23 -15.76
C THR A 373 5.41 -0.97 -14.85
N LEU A 374 6.43 -0.96 -13.99
CA LEU A 374 6.72 -2.06 -13.08
C LEU A 374 5.52 -2.31 -12.15
N LEU A 375 5.02 -1.27 -11.47
CA LEU A 375 3.87 -1.38 -10.57
C LEU A 375 2.63 -1.95 -11.26
N ARG A 376 2.32 -1.52 -12.50
CA ARG A 376 1.20 -2.09 -13.27
C ARG A 376 1.42 -3.53 -13.67
N THR A 377 2.65 -3.91 -14.04
CA THR A 377 2.97 -5.29 -14.47
C THR A 377 3.02 -6.29 -13.33
N GLN A 378 3.36 -5.82 -12.12
CA GLN A 378 3.45 -6.65 -10.92
C GLN A 378 2.14 -6.70 -10.14
N ALA A 379 1.21 -5.79 -10.44
CA ALA A 379 -0.11 -5.81 -9.84
C ALA A 379 -0.79 -7.17 -10.06
N ILE A 380 -1.44 -7.67 -9.01
CA ILE A 380 -2.24 -8.88 -9.09
C ILE A 380 -3.57 -8.50 -9.73
N ASP A 381 -3.75 -8.88 -10.99
CA ASP A 381 -4.98 -8.66 -11.76
C ASP A 381 -6.20 -9.24 -11.03
N ILE A 382 -7.23 -8.41 -10.84
CA ILE A 382 -8.47 -8.74 -10.14
C ILE A 382 -9.65 -8.07 -10.84
N GLY A 383 -10.84 -8.67 -10.75
CA GLY A 383 -12.01 -8.15 -11.45
C GLY A 383 -12.05 -8.58 -12.91
N VAL A 384 -12.17 -7.63 -13.84
CA VAL A 384 -12.20 -7.96 -15.26
C VAL A 384 -10.76 -8.16 -15.72
N PRO A 385 -10.42 -9.26 -16.43
CA PRO A 385 -9.04 -9.50 -16.85
C PRO A 385 -8.45 -8.35 -17.67
N GLY A 386 -7.28 -7.87 -17.26
CA GLY A 386 -6.58 -6.73 -17.83
C GLY A 386 -7.05 -5.37 -17.30
N ALA A 387 -6.48 -4.29 -17.82
CA ALA A 387 -6.76 -2.94 -17.32
C ALA A 387 -8.26 -2.58 -17.43
N ASP A 388 -8.88 -2.23 -16.30
CA ASP A 388 -10.28 -1.82 -16.22
C ASP A 388 -10.48 -0.51 -15.41
N GLY A 389 -11.67 0.08 -15.50
CA GLY A 389 -12.00 1.35 -14.84
C GLY A 389 -12.26 1.25 -13.32
N VAL A 390 -12.28 0.06 -12.74
CA VAL A 390 -12.59 -0.19 -11.33
C VAL A 390 -11.32 -0.46 -10.52
N PHE A 391 -10.52 -1.43 -10.98
CA PHE A 391 -9.31 -1.90 -10.31
C PHE A 391 -8.03 -1.49 -11.03
N GLY A 392 -8.11 -0.86 -12.21
CA GLY A 392 -6.94 -0.56 -13.01
C GLY A 392 -6.29 -1.86 -13.48
N TYR A 393 -4.98 -2.00 -13.23
CA TYR A 393 -4.21 -3.21 -13.50
C TYR A 393 -4.28 -4.24 -12.37
N GLY A 394 -5.01 -3.96 -11.29
CA GLY A 394 -5.20 -4.89 -10.17
C GLY A 394 -4.69 -4.36 -8.83
N LYS A 395 -4.40 -5.26 -7.90
CA LYS A 395 -3.91 -4.93 -6.55
C LYS A 395 -2.41 -4.71 -6.55
N LEU A 396 -1.96 -3.65 -5.88
CA LEU A 396 -0.54 -3.36 -5.64
C LEU A 396 0.17 -4.58 -5.00
N GLN A 397 1.21 -5.07 -5.65
CA GLN A 397 2.07 -6.11 -5.12
C GLN A 397 3.50 -5.82 -5.55
N LEU A 398 4.43 -5.77 -4.60
CA LEU A 398 5.84 -5.67 -4.93
C LEU A 398 6.38 -7.06 -5.33
N PRO A 399 7.35 -7.11 -6.27
CA PRO A 399 8.09 -8.34 -6.56
C PRO A 399 8.71 -8.91 -5.30
N LEU A 400 8.60 -10.21 -5.10
CA LEU A 400 9.32 -10.89 -4.02
C LEU A 400 10.81 -10.84 -4.31
N ILE A 401 11.59 -10.41 -3.32
CA ILE A 401 13.05 -10.35 -3.40
C ILE A 401 13.65 -11.47 -2.55
N ASN A 402 14.79 -11.98 -2.97
CA ASN A 402 15.62 -12.90 -2.23
C ASN A 402 16.98 -12.18 -2.14
N SER A 403 17.44 -11.89 -0.92
CA SER A 403 18.59 -10.98 -0.71
C SER A 403 19.92 -11.71 -0.54
N ASP A 404 19.88 -12.93 -0.02
CA ASP A 404 21.02 -13.79 0.29
C ASP A 404 21.30 -14.87 -0.80
N SER A 405 20.37 -15.01 -1.74
CA SER A 405 20.37 -15.93 -2.88
C SER A 405 20.26 -17.42 -2.55
N ASP A 406 19.61 -17.78 -1.44
CA ASP A 406 19.54 -19.18 -0.98
C ASP A 406 18.42 -20.02 -1.63
N GLN A 407 17.32 -19.38 -2.04
CA GLN A 407 16.09 -19.84 -2.75
C GLN A 407 14.79 -19.61 -1.95
N LEU A 408 14.85 -19.11 -0.72
CA LEU A 408 13.73 -18.50 -0.02
C LEU A 408 13.68 -17.01 -0.36
N ASN A 409 12.48 -16.44 -0.48
CA ASN A 409 12.37 -14.98 -0.59
C ASN A 409 12.18 -14.37 0.80
N ASN A 410 12.53 -13.09 0.95
CA ASN A 410 12.51 -12.39 2.23
C ASN A 410 11.16 -12.48 2.98
N VAL A 411 10.02 -12.62 2.28
CA VAL A 411 8.71 -12.78 2.92
C VAL A 411 8.54 -14.20 3.50
N GLU A 412 9.09 -15.21 2.83
CA GLU A 412 9.16 -16.58 3.35
C GLU A 412 10.06 -16.64 4.58
N GLU A 413 11.21 -15.98 4.53
CA GLU A 413 12.17 -15.91 5.65
C GLU A 413 11.58 -15.22 6.88
N ILE A 414 10.87 -14.09 6.70
CA ILE A 414 10.08 -13.47 7.79
C ILE A 414 9.09 -14.45 8.41
N THR A 415 8.48 -15.32 7.60
CA THR A 415 7.48 -16.29 8.06
C THR A 415 8.13 -17.43 8.86
N LEU A 416 9.34 -17.84 8.46
CA LEU A 416 10.14 -18.87 9.12
C LEU A 416 10.86 -18.33 10.37
N GLY A 417 11.11 -17.03 10.43
CA GLY A 417 11.89 -16.39 11.49
C GLY A 417 13.40 -16.42 11.25
N THR A 418 13.82 -16.81 10.04
CA THR A 418 15.22 -16.81 9.61
C THR A 418 15.73 -15.41 9.27
N ASP A 419 17.03 -15.22 9.10
CA ASP A 419 17.65 -13.93 8.75
C ASP A 419 17.68 -13.73 7.23
N PRO A 420 16.91 -12.77 6.65
CA PRO A 420 16.84 -12.56 5.20
C PRO A 420 18.14 -12.14 4.50
N LEU A 421 19.21 -11.93 5.27
CA LEU A 421 20.54 -11.56 4.79
C LEU A 421 21.58 -12.66 5.01
N ASP A 422 21.19 -13.80 5.58
CA ASP A 422 22.07 -14.92 5.89
C ASP A 422 21.46 -16.24 5.41
N ALA A 423 22.12 -16.87 4.43
CA ALA A 423 21.62 -18.08 3.79
C ALA A 423 21.59 -19.33 4.67
N ASP A 424 22.22 -19.28 5.84
CA ASP A 424 22.39 -20.36 6.81
C ASP A 424 22.28 -19.72 8.21
N THR A 425 21.03 -19.53 8.66
CA THR A 425 20.70 -18.67 9.81
C THR A 425 21.34 -19.18 11.12
N ASP A 426 21.39 -20.49 11.32
CA ASP A 426 21.95 -21.11 12.52
C ASP A 426 23.42 -21.55 12.37
N ASN A 427 23.98 -21.41 11.17
CA ASN A 427 25.39 -21.62 10.83
C ASN A 427 25.85 -23.07 10.97
N ASP A 428 24.97 -24.02 10.64
CA ASP A 428 25.20 -25.46 10.76
C ASP A 428 25.79 -26.10 9.48
N GLY A 429 25.78 -25.34 8.38
CA GLY A 429 26.30 -25.75 7.07
C GLY A 429 25.24 -26.21 6.07
N LEU A 430 23.95 -26.10 6.39
CA LEU A 430 22.82 -26.16 5.46
C LEU A 430 22.26 -24.76 5.25
N SER A 431 21.70 -24.52 4.08
CA SER A 431 20.97 -23.27 3.88
C SER A 431 19.54 -23.39 4.39
N ASP A 432 18.94 -22.30 4.86
CA ASP A 432 17.55 -22.25 5.35
C ASP A 432 16.56 -22.88 4.35
N SER A 433 16.72 -22.58 3.06
CA SER A 433 15.92 -23.19 1.99
C SER A 433 16.09 -24.71 1.88
N ALA A 434 17.29 -25.25 2.12
CA ALA A 434 17.58 -26.68 2.00
C ALA A 434 16.94 -27.44 3.17
N GLU A 435 17.05 -26.88 4.36
CA GLU A 435 16.41 -27.40 5.56
C GLU A 435 14.89 -27.49 5.39
N VAL A 436 14.25 -26.38 5.01
CA VAL A 436 12.79 -26.31 4.87
C VAL A 436 12.26 -27.14 3.70
N SER A 437 12.99 -27.24 2.59
CA SER A 437 12.47 -27.86 1.35
C SER A 437 12.95 -29.29 1.08
N THR A 438 14.07 -29.70 1.68
CA THR A 438 14.74 -30.97 1.37
C THR A 438 14.88 -31.87 2.60
N TYR A 439 15.26 -31.32 3.74
CA TYR A 439 15.62 -32.11 4.93
C TYR A 439 14.55 -32.11 6.03
N ASP A 440 13.57 -31.21 5.95
CA ASP A 440 12.51 -31.03 6.94
C ASP A 440 13.05 -30.73 8.37
N THR A 441 14.25 -30.14 8.47
CA THR A 441 14.89 -29.66 9.72
C THR A 441 14.42 -28.24 10.09
N ASP A 442 14.74 -27.78 11.30
CA ASP A 442 14.39 -26.44 11.78
C ASP A 442 15.56 -25.47 11.50
N PRO A 443 15.43 -24.51 10.56
CA PRO A 443 16.52 -23.62 10.14
C PRO A 443 16.97 -22.59 11.21
N LEU A 444 16.46 -22.73 12.43
CA LEU A 444 16.83 -21.93 13.58
C LEU A 444 17.61 -22.74 14.63
N LEU A 445 17.84 -24.03 14.36
CA LEU A 445 18.44 -24.99 15.27
C LEU A 445 19.51 -25.80 14.54
N ALA A 446 20.77 -25.46 14.81
CA ALA A 446 21.89 -26.19 14.21
C ALA A 446 21.86 -27.71 14.45
N ASP A 447 21.16 -28.17 15.48
CA ASP A 447 20.94 -29.58 15.83
C ASP A 447 19.44 -29.76 16.12
N THR A 448 18.68 -30.21 15.11
CA THR A 448 17.20 -30.28 15.16
C THR A 448 16.71 -31.36 16.11
N ASP A 449 17.37 -32.52 16.14
CA ASP A 449 16.93 -33.66 16.94
C ASP A 449 17.54 -33.71 18.36
N GLY A 450 18.53 -32.86 18.63
CA GLY A 450 19.14 -32.64 19.94
C GLY A 450 20.17 -33.69 20.32
N ASP A 451 20.78 -34.40 19.36
CA ASP A 451 21.76 -35.45 19.60
C ASP A 451 23.22 -34.97 19.73
N ARG A 452 23.42 -33.65 19.53
CA ARG A 452 24.68 -32.89 19.58
C ARG A 452 25.52 -32.99 18.31
N LEU A 453 24.98 -33.52 17.23
CA LEU A 453 25.50 -33.35 15.89
C LEU A 453 24.68 -32.31 15.17
N ASP A 454 25.38 -31.39 14.52
CA ASP A 454 24.70 -30.38 13.71
C ASP A 454 24.09 -31.06 12.46
N ASP A 455 22.90 -30.65 12.01
CA ASP A 455 22.14 -31.31 10.92
C ASP A 455 22.97 -31.33 9.63
N GLY A 456 23.62 -30.20 9.33
CA GLY A 456 24.53 -30.05 8.21
C GLY A 456 25.73 -30.98 8.30
N TYR A 457 26.22 -31.27 9.50
CA TYR A 457 27.32 -32.21 9.68
C TYR A 457 26.86 -33.65 9.49
N GLU A 458 25.68 -34.01 9.97
CA GLU A 458 25.06 -35.30 9.75
C GLU A 458 24.86 -35.59 8.26
N ILE A 459 24.27 -34.67 7.52
CA ILE A 459 24.02 -34.81 6.08
C ILE A 459 25.33 -34.83 5.28
N ASN A 460 26.22 -33.86 5.51
CA ASN A 460 27.39 -33.66 4.65
C ASN A 460 28.54 -34.64 4.97
N THR A 461 28.63 -35.13 6.21
CA THR A 461 29.76 -35.96 6.67
C THR A 461 29.37 -37.41 6.93
N TYR A 462 28.24 -37.65 7.61
CA TYR A 462 27.88 -38.99 8.10
C TYR A 462 26.82 -39.70 7.26
N GLY A 463 26.00 -38.95 6.53
CA GLY A 463 24.84 -39.47 5.82
C GLY A 463 23.78 -40.07 6.75
N THR A 464 23.67 -39.54 7.98
CA THR A 464 22.62 -39.88 8.95
C THR A 464 21.38 -39.01 8.73
N ASP A 465 20.30 -39.34 9.43
CA ASP A 465 19.02 -38.63 9.36
C ASP A 465 18.94 -37.61 10.51
N PRO A 466 18.93 -36.29 10.24
CA PRO A 466 18.98 -35.24 11.26
C PRO A 466 17.67 -35.05 12.04
N LEU A 467 16.64 -35.83 11.71
CA LEU A 467 15.38 -35.84 12.46
C LEU A 467 15.32 -37.01 13.45
N THR A 468 16.40 -37.79 13.56
CA THR A 468 16.44 -39.01 14.36
C THR A 468 17.71 -39.09 15.18
N SER A 469 17.56 -38.79 16.47
CA SER A 469 18.67 -38.79 17.41
C SER A 469 19.45 -40.10 17.41
N ASN A 470 20.74 -40.01 17.13
CA ASN A 470 21.71 -41.10 17.16
C ASN A 470 22.46 -41.16 18.50
N ARG A 471 22.00 -40.40 19.51
CA ARG A 471 22.64 -40.33 20.83
C ARG A 471 22.69 -41.72 21.46
N GLY A 472 23.90 -42.20 21.74
CA GLY A 472 24.16 -43.54 22.31
C GLY A 472 24.20 -44.68 21.29
N ASP A 473 23.96 -44.41 20.01
CA ASP A 473 24.13 -45.37 18.92
C ASP A 473 25.54 -45.24 18.31
N LEU A 474 26.39 -46.20 18.64
CA LEU A 474 27.82 -46.20 18.32
C LEU A 474 28.19 -47.36 17.38
N ALA A 475 27.34 -48.38 17.27
CA ALA A 475 27.63 -49.66 16.65
C ALA A 475 26.60 -50.01 15.55
N PRO A 476 27.06 -50.32 14.32
CA PRO A 476 28.44 -50.57 13.92
C PRO A 476 29.33 -49.33 13.92
N ARG A 477 30.60 -49.51 14.30
CA ARG A 477 31.57 -48.44 14.49
C ARG A 477 31.54 -47.38 13.38
N GLY A 478 31.17 -46.15 13.72
CA GLY A 478 31.13 -44.99 12.82
C GLY A 478 29.96 -44.97 11.82
N VAL A 479 28.92 -45.79 12.05
CA VAL A 479 27.69 -45.82 11.26
C VAL A 479 26.52 -46.08 12.23
N PRO A 480 25.99 -45.05 12.92
CA PRO A 480 24.74 -45.18 13.67
C PRO A 480 23.64 -45.76 12.77
N ASP A 481 22.85 -46.69 13.29
CA ASP A 481 21.75 -47.36 12.58
C ASP A 481 20.36 -47.01 13.14
N GLY A 482 20.31 -46.05 14.06
CA GLY A 482 19.14 -45.59 14.79
C GLY A 482 18.72 -46.52 15.93
N VAL A 483 19.55 -47.50 16.32
CA VAL A 483 19.18 -48.53 17.31
C VAL A 483 20.29 -48.78 18.32
N ILE A 484 20.02 -48.43 19.58
CA ILE A 484 20.89 -48.82 20.68
C ILE A 484 20.71 -50.31 20.99
N THR A 485 21.81 -51.04 20.91
CA THR A 485 21.91 -52.49 21.12
C THR A 485 23.01 -52.84 22.13
N ALA A 486 23.12 -54.14 22.45
CA ALA A 486 24.26 -54.65 23.21
C ALA A 486 25.61 -54.46 22.44
N GLY A 487 25.57 -54.22 21.13
CA GLY A 487 26.74 -53.89 20.32
C GLY A 487 27.35 -52.56 20.72
N ASP A 488 26.51 -51.55 20.96
CA ASP A 488 26.89 -50.20 21.40
C ASP A 488 27.55 -50.26 22.77
N VAL A 489 26.95 -50.98 23.72
CA VAL A 489 27.53 -51.15 25.07
C VAL A 489 28.87 -51.84 24.99
N LEU A 490 28.99 -52.84 24.12
CA LEU A 490 30.26 -53.52 23.92
C LEU A 490 31.30 -52.57 23.33
N LEU A 491 30.93 -51.72 22.36
CA LEU A 491 31.84 -50.75 21.75
C LEU A 491 32.27 -49.66 22.75
N LEU A 492 31.33 -49.05 23.47
CA LEU A 492 31.60 -48.07 24.52
C LEU A 492 32.49 -48.67 25.61
N SER A 493 32.20 -49.90 26.06
CA SER A 493 33.06 -50.59 27.04
C SER A 493 34.49 -50.82 26.54
N ARG A 494 34.68 -50.98 25.23
CA ARG A 494 36.02 -51.12 24.64
C ARG A 494 36.76 -49.80 24.60
N PHE A 495 36.11 -48.68 24.27
CA PHE A 495 36.75 -47.37 24.36
C PHE A 495 37.27 -47.06 25.78
N LEU A 496 36.59 -47.57 26.81
CA LEU A 496 36.94 -47.34 28.21
C LEU A 496 37.99 -48.32 28.79
N LEU A 497 38.09 -49.53 28.23
CA LEU A 497 38.88 -50.63 28.81
C LEU A 497 40.04 -51.10 27.95
N ASP A 498 40.04 -50.78 26.66
CA ASP A 498 41.07 -51.17 25.69
C ASP A 498 41.83 -49.94 25.19
N ASP A 499 43.01 -49.70 25.79
CA ASP A 499 43.91 -48.59 25.44
C ASP A 499 44.35 -48.57 23.96
N SER A 500 44.08 -49.63 23.20
CA SER A 500 44.38 -49.70 21.76
C SER A 500 43.25 -49.21 20.85
N MET A 501 42.03 -49.01 21.38
CA MET A 501 40.91 -48.43 20.65
C MET A 501 40.75 -46.95 20.98
N VAL A 502 40.67 -46.12 19.94
CA VAL A 502 40.43 -44.68 20.05
C VAL A 502 39.08 -44.38 19.43
N ALA A 503 38.17 -43.75 20.17
CA ALA A 503 36.88 -43.29 19.67
C ALA A 503 37.07 -42.19 18.62
N THR A 504 36.24 -42.18 17.58
CA THR A 504 36.14 -41.07 16.63
C THR A 504 35.48 -39.86 17.31
N PRO A 505 35.60 -38.65 16.75
CA PRO A 505 34.86 -37.49 17.27
C PRO A 505 33.34 -37.73 17.37
N GLN A 506 32.73 -38.35 16.36
CA GLN A 506 31.31 -38.73 16.37
C GLN A 506 30.98 -39.65 17.54
N GLU A 507 31.81 -40.69 17.76
CA GLU A 507 31.61 -41.66 18.84
C GLU A 507 31.77 -41.03 20.22
N ILE A 508 32.59 -39.97 20.34
CA ILE A 508 32.73 -39.20 21.58
C ILE A 508 31.48 -38.35 21.82
N ILE A 509 30.97 -37.67 20.78
CA ILE A 509 29.80 -36.80 20.87
C ILE A 509 28.55 -37.62 21.23
N LEU A 510 28.23 -38.64 20.43
CA LEU A 510 27.07 -39.48 20.62
C LEU A 510 27.16 -40.34 21.89
N GLY A 511 28.38 -40.71 22.30
CA GLY A 511 28.62 -41.59 23.45
C GLY A 511 28.72 -40.88 24.80
N ASP A 512 28.86 -39.55 24.84
CA ASP A 512 28.87 -38.75 26.08
C ASP A 512 27.43 -38.50 26.57
N LEU A 513 26.84 -39.57 27.11
CA LEU A 513 25.46 -39.62 27.56
C LEU A 513 25.23 -38.92 28.90
N ASN A 514 26.30 -38.59 29.64
CA ASN A 514 26.22 -37.89 30.91
C ASN A 514 26.76 -36.46 30.88
N ASP A 515 27.15 -35.97 29.71
CA ASP A 515 27.67 -34.61 29.45
C ASP A 515 28.92 -34.27 30.28
N SER A 516 29.82 -35.24 30.46
CA SER A 516 31.08 -35.03 31.17
C SER A 516 32.17 -34.41 30.31
N GLY A 517 31.95 -34.29 28.99
CA GLY A 517 32.90 -33.77 28.01
C GLY A 517 33.80 -34.85 27.41
N GLY A 518 33.45 -36.13 27.57
CA GLY A 518 34.17 -37.27 26.99
C GLY A 518 33.64 -38.59 27.52
N LEU A 519 34.07 -39.69 26.91
CA LEU A 519 33.59 -41.02 27.27
C LEU A 519 34.14 -41.49 28.62
N ASP A 520 33.26 -41.82 29.55
CA ASP A 520 33.60 -42.37 30.86
C ASP A 520 32.69 -43.52 31.34
N VAL A 521 32.95 -44.04 32.54
CA VAL A 521 32.17 -45.16 33.11
C VAL A 521 30.73 -44.75 33.40
N GLY A 522 30.45 -43.47 33.63
CA GLY A 522 29.11 -42.95 33.81
C GLY A 522 28.27 -43.12 32.54
N ASP A 523 28.83 -42.88 31.35
CA ASP A 523 28.13 -43.09 30.08
C ASP A 523 27.72 -44.54 29.89
N LEU A 524 28.64 -45.46 30.20
CA LEU A 524 28.36 -46.90 30.14
C LEU A 524 27.21 -47.30 31.08
N VAL A 525 27.12 -46.68 32.26
CA VAL A 525 26.02 -46.91 33.21
C VAL A 525 24.70 -46.37 32.68
N VAL A 526 24.69 -45.19 32.05
CA VAL A 526 23.49 -44.61 31.42
C VAL A 526 23.02 -45.52 30.30
N MET A 527 23.91 -45.92 29.39
CA MET A 527 23.57 -46.74 28.22
C MET A 527 23.04 -48.13 28.60
N MET A 528 23.62 -48.77 29.62
CA MET A 528 23.11 -50.03 30.15
C MET A 528 21.69 -49.89 30.73
N ARG A 529 21.39 -48.78 31.40
CA ARG A 529 20.05 -48.50 31.95
C ARG A 529 19.03 -48.24 30.85
N VAL A 530 19.42 -47.52 29.79
CA VAL A 530 18.57 -47.32 28.61
C VAL A 530 18.18 -48.67 27.99
N LEU A 531 19.14 -49.55 27.75
CA LEU A 531 18.88 -50.88 27.18
C LEU A 531 18.03 -51.80 28.06
N HIS A 532 18.15 -51.64 29.38
CA HIS A 532 17.34 -52.37 30.34
C HIS A 532 15.92 -51.79 30.49
N GLY A 533 15.65 -50.63 29.88
CA GLY A 533 14.38 -49.91 30.01
C GLY A 533 14.21 -49.19 31.35
N ASP A 534 15.31 -48.98 32.09
CA ASP A 534 15.31 -48.34 33.40
C ASP A 534 15.32 -46.79 33.30
N LEU A 535 15.78 -46.25 32.17
CA LEU A 535 15.83 -44.81 31.88
C LEU A 535 15.46 -44.56 30.40
N PRO A 536 14.78 -43.44 30.08
CA PRO A 536 14.71 -42.95 28.71
C PRO A 536 16.10 -42.47 28.26
N LEU A 537 16.30 -42.34 26.95
CA LEU A 537 17.48 -41.66 26.41
C LEU A 537 17.48 -40.20 26.90
N PRO A 538 18.63 -39.70 27.39
CA PRO A 538 18.75 -38.36 27.95
C PRO A 538 18.79 -37.26 26.89
#